data_AF-A0A0D7BMT6-F1
#
_entry.id   AF-A0A0D7BMT6-F1
#
_cell.length_a   1.000
_cell.length_b   1.000
_cell.length_c   1.000
_cell.angle_alpha   90.00
_cell.angle_beta   90.00
_cell.angle_gamma   90.00
#
_symmetry.space_group_name_H-M   'P 1'
#
loop_
_entity.id
_entity.type
_entity.pdbx_description
1 polymer ?
#
loop_
_entity_poly.entity_id
_entity_poly.type
_entity_poly.pdbx_seq_one_letter_code
_entity_poly.pdbx_strand_id
1 'polypeptide(L)'
;MATRAARRAGTDVSALSTRDRLLLSQAAYSLGEDWTEVARLLQKNALLAQPKTFTVQACQLIHAALLKDADLEAADNEGSGELVKRLCIAHFEHLQALALKDEAIFKKLTAEIDDIKSGKWQKTEDVNAMEIIGDTKDDVEEDEEPPRRSTRNRAPTVTKPTSDRDRRAETTDGNVDVQDASEETESGTTRRGKRKASVLDTDARDKKRVREGSQSANDEDATKARRKVDPESKRFQSIITPVHHRIAQLKDGNIFQAPIRASEAPDYHDIVKRPMDLRTIKNKVKDGLITNSLEYRRDLNLLFANAIMYNRPGSSVYAMSQNMRAETDHVMSDFLNTEAALMHR
;
A
#
# COMPACT_ATOMS: atom_id res chain seq x y z
N MET A 1 -42.23 9.58 12.40
CA MET A 1 -42.13 9.78 13.87
C MET A 1 -41.47 8.55 14.47
N ALA A 2 -40.17 8.58 14.73
CA ALA A 2 -39.45 7.47 15.37
C ALA A 2 -40.05 7.19 16.76
N THR A 3 -40.50 5.96 16.98
CA THR A 3 -41.16 5.57 18.23
C THR A 3 -40.20 5.74 19.42
N ARG A 4 -40.70 6.42 20.45
CA ARG A 4 -40.05 6.82 21.71
C ARG A 4 -39.24 5.73 22.45
N ALA A 5 -39.43 4.46 22.07
CA ALA A 5 -38.66 3.31 22.56
C ALA A 5 -37.24 3.21 21.96
N ALA A 6 -37.02 3.60 20.70
CA ALA A 6 -35.71 3.51 20.04
C ALA A 6 -34.68 4.48 20.63
N ARG A 7 -35.14 5.66 21.09
CA ARG A 7 -34.26 6.68 21.73
C ARG A 7 -33.67 6.25 23.07
N ARG A 8 -34.21 5.24 23.75
CA ARG A 8 -33.72 4.81 25.08
C ARG A 8 -32.57 3.79 25.00
N ALA A 9 -32.23 3.27 23.82
CA ALA A 9 -31.20 2.24 23.66
C ALA A 9 -29.99 2.70 22.82
N GLY A 10 -29.81 4.00 22.62
CA GLY A 10 -28.56 4.57 22.08
C GLY A 10 -28.17 4.14 20.66
N THR A 11 -29.12 3.68 19.83
CA THR A 11 -28.84 3.34 18.43
C THR A 11 -29.88 4.00 17.52
N ASP A 12 -29.44 5.04 16.82
CA ASP A 12 -30.25 5.72 15.81
C ASP A 12 -30.20 4.91 14.50
N VAL A 13 -31.30 4.27 14.14
CA VAL A 13 -31.43 3.50 12.89
C VAL A 13 -31.12 4.36 11.67
N SER A 14 -31.39 5.67 11.74
CA SER A 14 -31.12 6.60 10.64
C SER A 14 -29.63 6.85 10.42
N ALA A 15 -28.80 6.70 11.44
CA ALA A 15 -27.34 6.87 11.37
C ALA A 15 -26.62 5.67 10.72
N LEU A 16 -27.31 4.53 10.53
CA LEU A 16 -26.73 3.34 9.91
C LEU A 16 -26.71 3.46 8.39
N SER A 17 -25.57 3.13 7.78
CA SER A 17 -25.43 3.07 6.33
C SER A 17 -26.29 1.95 5.72
N THR A 18 -26.59 2.04 4.43
CA THR A 18 -27.33 1.00 3.70
C THR A 18 -26.65 -0.37 3.79
N ARG A 19 -25.30 -0.38 3.81
CA ARG A 19 -24.49 -1.59 4.00
C ARG A 19 -24.67 -2.19 5.39
N ASP A 20 -24.63 -1.36 6.43
CA ASP A 20 -24.75 -1.84 7.82
C ASP A 20 -26.12 -2.46 8.09
N ARG A 21 -27.19 -1.82 7.56
CA ARG A 21 -28.56 -2.35 7.63
C ARG A 21 -28.67 -3.70 6.91
N LEU A 22 -28.10 -3.82 5.72
CA LEU A 22 -28.10 -5.06 4.94
C LEU A 22 -27.35 -6.18 5.67
N LEU A 23 -26.14 -5.91 6.17
CA LEU A 23 -25.32 -6.92 6.85
C LEU A 23 -26.00 -7.44 8.12
N LEU A 24 -26.64 -6.57 8.90
CA LEU A 24 -27.42 -6.97 10.06
C LEU A 24 -28.60 -7.87 9.66
N SER A 25 -29.42 -7.45 8.70
CA SER A 25 -30.59 -8.22 8.26
C SER A 25 -30.20 -9.56 7.63
N GLN A 26 -29.11 -9.61 6.87
CA GLN A 26 -28.61 -10.86 6.29
C GLN A 26 -28.10 -11.82 7.36
N ALA A 27 -27.38 -11.31 8.36
CA ALA A 27 -26.92 -12.11 9.49
C ALA A 27 -28.12 -12.66 10.28
N ALA A 28 -29.11 -11.81 10.59
CA ALA A 28 -30.34 -12.22 11.29
C ALA A 28 -31.10 -13.31 10.54
N TYR A 29 -31.30 -13.16 9.23
CA TYR A 29 -31.96 -14.16 8.39
C TYR A 29 -31.19 -15.50 8.35
N SER A 30 -29.87 -15.44 8.15
CA SER A 30 -29.04 -16.66 8.02
C SER A 30 -28.91 -17.46 9.31
N LEU A 31 -28.94 -16.79 10.46
CA LEU A 31 -28.77 -17.39 11.79
C LEU A 31 -30.11 -17.62 12.51
N GLY A 32 -31.24 -17.38 11.84
CA GLY A 32 -32.57 -17.57 12.44
C GLY A 32 -32.79 -16.71 13.67
N GLU A 33 -32.30 -15.46 13.64
CA GLU A 33 -32.41 -14.50 14.75
C GLU A 33 -31.70 -14.95 16.06
N ASP A 34 -30.65 -15.78 15.98
CA ASP A 34 -29.72 -15.96 17.10
C ASP A 34 -28.90 -14.67 17.33
N TRP A 35 -29.47 -13.75 18.10
CA TRP A 35 -28.90 -12.42 18.32
C TRP A 35 -27.52 -12.42 19.00
N THR A 36 -27.19 -13.49 19.73
CA THR A 36 -25.86 -13.64 20.34
C THR A 36 -24.83 -13.88 19.26
N GLU A 37 -25.13 -14.79 18.33
CA GLU A 37 -24.25 -15.13 17.23
C GLU A 37 -24.20 -14.02 16.16
N VAL A 38 -25.34 -13.37 15.88
CA VAL A 38 -25.43 -12.20 14.99
C VAL A 38 -24.52 -11.06 15.50
N ALA A 39 -24.63 -10.68 16.77
CA ALA A 39 -23.79 -9.63 17.34
C ALA A 39 -22.30 -10.00 17.29
N ARG A 40 -21.95 -11.25 17.61
CA ARG A 40 -20.57 -11.75 17.56
C ARG A 40 -19.99 -11.71 16.13
N LEU A 41 -20.81 -12.05 15.13
CA LEU A 41 -20.43 -12.01 13.71
C LEU A 41 -20.21 -10.57 13.26
N LEU A 42 -21.14 -9.67 13.55
CA LEU A 42 -21.06 -8.26 13.15
C LEU A 42 -19.87 -7.55 13.82
N GLN A 43 -19.63 -7.77 15.12
CA GLN A 43 -18.49 -7.17 15.83
C GLN A 43 -17.12 -7.55 15.24
N LYS A 44 -17.02 -8.68 14.54
CA LYS A 44 -15.80 -9.14 13.86
C LYS A 44 -15.75 -8.76 12.38
N ASN A 45 -16.80 -8.16 11.84
CA ASN A 45 -16.91 -7.87 10.42
C ASN A 45 -16.14 -6.59 10.08
N ALA A 46 -15.07 -6.73 9.29
CA ALA A 46 -14.22 -5.63 8.85
C ALA A 46 -14.93 -4.62 7.91
N LEU A 47 -16.11 -4.96 7.41
CA LEU A 47 -16.90 -4.07 6.55
C LEU A 47 -17.79 -3.10 7.34
N LEU A 48 -17.96 -3.26 8.66
CA LEU A 48 -18.75 -2.31 9.46
C LEU A 48 -17.87 -1.16 9.93
N ALA A 49 -18.38 0.07 9.83
CA ALA A 49 -17.67 1.26 10.29
C ALA A 49 -17.51 1.28 11.82
N GLN A 50 -18.55 0.83 12.54
CA GLN A 50 -18.54 0.77 14.00
C GLN A 50 -18.98 -0.61 14.51
N PRO A 51 -18.13 -1.64 14.43
CA PRO A 51 -18.52 -3.01 14.80
C PRO A 51 -18.96 -3.15 16.26
N LYS A 52 -18.41 -2.34 17.17
CA LYS A 52 -18.69 -2.40 18.63
C LYS A 52 -20.10 -1.94 19.01
N THR A 53 -20.81 -1.21 18.15
CA THR A 53 -22.17 -0.72 18.44
C THR A 53 -23.23 -1.80 18.26
N PHE A 54 -22.91 -2.90 17.56
CA PHE A 54 -23.76 -4.06 17.36
C PHE A 54 -23.76 -4.99 18.58
N THR A 55 -24.33 -4.51 19.68
CA THR A 55 -24.67 -5.37 20.83
C THR A 55 -25.89 -6.23 20.52
N VAL A 56 -26.10 -7.31 21.28
CA VAL A 56 -27.29 -8.20 21.14
C VAL A 56 -28.60 -7.38 21.15
N GLN A 57 -28.74 -6.49 22.14
CA GLN A 57 -29.92 -5.64 22.28
C GLN A 57 -30.07 -4.64 21.13
N ALA A 58 -28.96 -4.05 20.68
CA ALA A 58 -28.97 -3.12 19.55
C ALA A 58 -29.38 -3.82 18.25
N CYS A 59 -28.84 -5.00 17.97
CA CYS A 59 -29.17 -5.79 16.77
C CYS A 59 -30.67 -6.10 16.71
N GLN A 60 -31.25 -6.54 17.83
CA GLN A 60 -32.69 -6.80 17.96
C GLN A 60 -33.53 -5.57 17.65
N LEU A 61 -33.21 -4.44 18.30
CA LEU A 61 -33.98 -3.20 18.15
C LEU A 61 -33.87 -2.62 16.75
N ILE A 62 -32.68 -2.63 16.16
CA ILE A 62 -32.45 -2.15 14.80
C ILE A 62 -33.22 -3.05 13.81
N HIS A 63 -33.11 -4.37 13.91
CA HIS A 63 -33.80 -5.28 13.00
C HIS A 63 -35.33 -5.14 13.09
N ALA A 64 -35.89 -5.06 14.30
CA ALA A 64 -37.31 -4.84 14.50
C ALA A 64 -37.79 -3.48 13.93
N ALA A 65 -36.96 -2.43 14.07
CA ALA A 65 -37.25 -1.14 13.46
C ALA A 65 -37.21 -1.19 11.92
N LEU A 66 -36.24 -1.90 11.33
CA LEU A 66 -36.14 -2.08 9.89
C LEU A 66 -37.32 -2.85 9.29
N LEU A 67 -37.78 -3.91 9.98
CA LEU A 67 -39.00 -4.63 9.58
C LEU A 67 -40.22 -3.70 9.60
N LYS A 68 -40.36 -2.92 10.68
CA LYS A 68 -41.45 -1.96 10.82
C LYS A 68 -41.42 -0.85 9.76
N ASP A 69 -40.24 -0.30 9.47
CA ASP A 69 -40.07 0.74 8.45
C ASP A 69 -40.34 0.21 7.03
N ALA A 70 -40.22 -1.10 6.83
CA ALA A 70 -40.53 -1.78 5.58
C ALA A 70 -41.99 -2.28 5.49
N ASP A 71 -42.82 -2.01 6.51
CA ASP A 71 -44.18 -2.54 6.66
C ASP A 71 -44.22 -4.09 6.56
N LEU A 72 -43.23 -4.75 7.17
CA LEU A 72 -43.12 -6.21 7.22
C LEU A 72 -43.37 -6.71 8.65
N GLU A 73 -44.23 -7.72 8.79
CA GLU A 73 -44.50 -8.37 10.06
C GLU A 73 -43.42 -9.42 10.38
N ALA A 74 -42.99 -9.49 11.63
CA ALA A 74 -41.98 -10.45 12.11
C ALA A 74 -42.52 -11.87 12.30
N ALA A 75 -43.74 -12.14 11.81
CA ALA A 75 -44.50 -13.34 12.16
C ALA A 75 -43.88 -14.63 11.60
N ASP A 76 -43.11 -14.54 10.51
CA ASP A 76 -42.45 -15.69 9.87
C ASP A 76 -41.12 -15.28 9.21
N ASN A 77 -40.21 -16.26 9.02
CA ASN A 77 -38.90 -16.08 8.37
C ASN A 77 -38.99 -15.48 6.94
N GLU A 78 -40.19 -15.41 6.38
CA GLU A 78 -40.52 -14.74 5.11
C GLU A 78 -40.34 -13.22 5.19
N GLY A 79 -40.70 -12.58 6.32
CA GLY A 79 -40.56 -11.13 6.51
C GLY A 79 -39.08 -10.69 6.56
N SER A 80 -38.24 -11.45 7.28
CA SER A 80 -36.79 -11.20 7.31
C SER A 80 -36.15 -11.42 5.93
N GLY A 81 -36.58 -12.47 5.21
CA GLY A 81 -36.13 -12.72 3.84
C GLY A 81 -36.49 -11.60 2.85
N GLU A 82 -37.70 -11.08 2.93
CA GLU A 82 -38.15 -9.95 2.09
C GLU A 82 -37.41 -8.65 2.44
N LEU A 83 -37.16 -8.40 3.72
CA LEU A 83 -36.36 -7.26 4.17
C LEU A 83 -34.95 -7.31 3.58
N VAL A 84 -34.29 -8.48 3.61
CA VAL A 84 -32.95 -8.66 3.01
C VAL A 84 -32.98 -8.36 1.51
N LYS A 85 -33.98 -8.85 0.77
CA LYS A 85 -34.11 -8.57 -0.67
C LYS A 85 -34.21 -7.07 -0.95
N ARG A 86 -35.06 -6.35 -0.22
CA ARG A 86 -35.23 -4.89 -0.38
C ARG A 86 -33.94 -4.13 -0.06
N LEU A 87 -33.26 -4.49 1.03
CA LEU A 87 -31.99 -3.87 1.41
C LEU A 87 -30.87 -4.20 0.41
N CYS A 88 -30.85 -5.39 -0.19
CA CYS A 88 -29.92 -5.74 -1.26
C CYS A 88 -30.10 -4.83 -2.47
N ILE A 89 -31.34 -4.61 -2.90
CA ILE A 89 -31.67 -3.72 -4.03
C ILE A 89 -31.21 -2.29 -3.70
N ALA A 90 -31.59 -1.76 -2.54
CA ALA A 90 -31.19 -0.43 -2.10
C ALA A 90 -29.67 -0.27 -2.01
N HIS A 91 -28.94 -1.32 -1.57
CA HIS A 91 -27.49 -1.30 -1.52
C HIS A 91 -26.88 -1.28 -2.93
N PHE A 92 -27.43 -2.07 -3.86
CA PHE A 92 -27.00 -2.07 -5.25
C PHE A 92 -27.20 -0.70 -5.92
N GLU A 93 -28.37 -0.07 -5.74
CA GLU A 93 -28.65 1.28 -6.24
C GLU A 93 -27.67 2.32 -5.66
N HIS A 94 -27.38 2.22 -4.35
CA HIS A 94 -26.40 3.08 -3.70
C HIS A 94 -24.99 2.92 -4.31
N LEU A 95 -24.54 1.68 -4.53
CA LEU A 95 -23.25 1.41 -5.17
C LEU A 95 -23.20 1.94 -6.61
N GLN A 96 -24.29 1.81 -7.36
CA GLN A 96 -24.40 2.36 -8.71
C GLN A 96 -24.30 3.89 -8.71
N ALA A 97 -24.96 4.57 -7.77
CA ALA A 97 -24.89 6.02 -7.63
C ALA A 97 -23.47 6.51 -7.29
N LEU A 98 -22.77 5.80 -6.40
CA LEU A 98 -21.37 6.08 -6.09
C LEU A 98 -20.47 5.91 -7.32
N ALA A 99 -20.62 4.82 -8.07
CA ALA A 99 -19.84 4.58 -9.28
C ALA A 99 -20.04 5.68 -10.33
N LEU A 100 -21.29 6.16 -10.52
CA LEU A 100 -21.59 7.27 -11.43
C LEU A 100 -20.96 8.59 -10.97
N LYS A 101 -20.94 8.84 -9.66
CA LYS A 101 -20.28 10.03 -9.07
C LYS A 101 -18.78 9.97 -9.32
N ASP A 102 -18.16 8.81 -9.09
CA ASP A 102 -16.73 8.61 -9.32
C ASP A 102 -16.37 8.74 -10.81
N GLU A 103 -17.23 8.23 -11.71
CA GLU A 103 -17.06 8.40 -13.16
C GLU A 103 -17.13 9.89 -13.55
N ALA A 104 -18.03 10.67 -12.96
CA ALA A 104 -18.13 12.10 -13.20
C ALA A 104 -16.87 12.85 -12.73
N ILE A 105 -16.36 12.51 -11.54
CA ILE A 105 -15.11 13.07 -11.01
C ILE A 105 -13.94 12.72 -11.93
N PHE A 106 -13.85 11.45 -12.36
CA PHE A 106 -12.80 10.99 -13.25
C PHE A 106 -12.84 11.70 -14.62
N LYS A 107 -14.03 11.90 -15.20
CA LYS A 107 -14.21 12.67 -16.44
C LYS A 107 -13.75 14.11 -16.28
N LYS A 108 -14.09 14.76 -15.16
CA LYS A 108 -13.65 16.13 -14.86
C LYS A 108 -12.12 16.22 -14.76
N LEU A 109 -11.49 15.31 -14.00
CA LEU A 109 -10.04 15.27 -13.87
C LEU A 109 -9.33 14.98 -15.20
N THR A 110 -9.91 14.10 -16.02
CA THR A 110 -9.35 13.77 -17.34
C THR A 110 -9.38 14.99 -18.26
N ALA A 111 -10.50 15.73 -18.29
CA ALA A 111 -10.62 16.96 -19.06
C ALA A 111 -9.61 18.02 -18.57
N GLU A 112 -9.48 18.18 -17.25
CA GLU A 112 -8.50 19.10 -16.66
C GLU A 112 -7.05 18.76 -17.06
N ILE A 113 -6.70 17.47 -17.04
CA ILE A 113 -5.37 16.99 -17.47
C ILE A 113 -5.12 17.33 -18.94
N ASP A 114 -6.13 17.19 -19.81
CA ASP A 114 -6.00 17.50 -21.23
C ASP A 114 -5.91 19.01 -21.49
N ASP A 115 -6.58 19.83 -20.69
CA ASP A 115 -6.43 21.29 -20.72
C ASP A 115 -5.02 21.74 -20.28
N ILE A 116 -4.45 21.10 -19.25
CA ILE A 116 -3.05 21.34 -18.83
C ILE A 116 -2.09 20.97 -19.95
N LYS A 117 -2.25 19.78 -20.55
CA LYS A 117 -1.39 19.33 -21.65
C LYS A 117 -1.49 20.22 -22.89
N SER A 118 -2.67 20.75 -23.19
CA SER A 118 -2.90 21.62 -24.35
C SER A 118 -2.54 23.09 -24.10
N GLY A 119 -2.09 23.44 -22.89
CA GLY A 119 -1.71 24.81 -22.51
C GLY A 119 -2.91 25.76 -22.40
N LYS A 120 -4.13 25.23 -22.38
CA LYS A 120 -5.40 25.98 -22.25
C LYS A 120 -5.89 26.09 -20.81
N TRP A 121 -5.19 25.45 -19.87
CA TRP A 121 -5.58 25.47 -18.47
C TRP A 121 -5.59 26.90 -17.93
N GLN A 122 -6.80 27.39 -17.70
CA GLN A 122 -7.05 28.61 -16.95
C GLN A 122 -7.24 28.20 -15.50
N LYS A 123 -6.48 28.82 -14.59
CA LYS A 123 -6.65 28.62 -13.15
C LYS A 123 -8.02 29.16 -12.75
N THR A 124 -9.06 28.32 -12.78
CA THR A 124 -10.34 28.68 -12.20
C THR A 124 -10.14 28.72 -10.69
N GLU A 125 -10.24 29.90 -10.09
CA GLU A 125 -10.10 30.12 -8.64
C GLU A 125 -11.28 29.58 -7.82
N ASP A 126 -12.21 28.85 -8.42
CA ASP A 126 -13.36 28.30 -7.72
C ASP A 126 -13.49 26.79 -7.96
N VAL A 127 -12.92 26.01 -7.05
CA VAL A 127 -13.63 24.88 -6.44
C VAL A 127 -12.93 24.53 -5.13
N ASN A 128 -13.70 24.63 -4.05
CA ASN A 128 -13.43 24.13 -2.73
C ASN A 128 -12.83 22.70 -2.76
N ALA A 129 -11.51 22.60 -2.84
CA ALA A 129 -10.77 21.33 -2.85
C ALA A 129 -10.91 20.54 -1.53
N MET A 130 -11.60 21.12 -0.53
CA MET A 130 -11.86 20.53 0.76
C MET A 130 -13.22 19.81 0.86
N GLU A 131 -14.08 19.86 -0.17
CA GLU A 131 -15.41 19.21 -0.13
C GLU A 131 -15.50 17.87 -0.88
N ILE A 132 -14.41 17.45 -1.54
CA ILE A 132 -14.37 16.20 -2.34
C ILE A 132 -13.85 15.00 -1.53
N ILE A 133 -13.34 15.22 -0.31
CA ILE A 133 -13.09 14.17 0.67
C ILE A 133 -14.18 14.31 1.73
N GLY A 134 -15.29 13.59 1.54
CA GLY A 134 -16.40 13.60 2.47
C GLY A 134 -15.97 13.18 3.88
N ASP A 135 -16.23 14.07 4.83
CA ASP A 135 -16.58 13.83 6.22
C ASP A 135 -16.04 12.56 6.89
N THR A 136 -14.83 12.67 7.43
CA THR A 136 -14.55 12.18 8.78
C THR A 136 -14.31 13.38 9.68
N LYS A 137 -15.40 14.04 10.07
CA LYS A 137 -15.46 14.71 11.37
C LYS A 137 -15.97 13.65 12.34
N ASP A 138 -15.07 13.12 13.14
CA ASP A 138 -15.41 12.68 14.49
C ASP A 138 -14.42 13.34 15.44
N ASP A 139 -15.02 14.01 16.40
CA ASP A 139 -14.47 14.94 17.37
C ASP A 139 -13.35 14.33 18.21
N VAL A 140 -12.19 14.99 18.22
CA VAL A 140 -11.24 14.88 19.32
C VAL A 140 -11.70 15.90 20.36
N GLU A 141 -12.54 15.47 21.29
CA GLU A 141 -12.72 16.21 22.54
C GLU A 141 -11.41 16.12 23.34
N GLU A 142 -10.87 17.30 23.67
CA GLU A 142 -9.80 17.48 24.65
C GLU A 142 -10.33 17.11 26.04
N ASP A 143 -9.97 15.92 26.54
CA ASP A 143 -10.15 15.60 27.95
C ASP A 143 -8.94 16.10 28.77
N GLU A 144 -9.18 17.22 29.45
CA GLU A 144 -8.44 17.73 30.60
C GLU A 144 -8.27 16.65 31.69
N GLU A 145 -7.03 16.48 32.17
CA GLU A 145 -6.62 15.54 33.21
C GLU A 145 -7.12 15.99 34.61
N PRO A 146 -7.77 15.14 35.43
CA PRO A 146 -7.94 15.41 36.86
C PRO A 146 -7.09 14.48 37.75
N PRO A 147 -6.88 14.85 39.02
CA PRO A 147 -5.55 14.78 39.61
C PRO A 147 -5.21 13.47 40.31
N ARG A 148 -3.91 13.22 40.36
CA ARG A 148 -3.21 12.18 41.13
C ARG A 148 -3.65 12.18 42.60
N ARG A 149 -4.10 11.01 43.08
CA ARG A 149 -4.11 10.69 44.52
C ARG A 149 -3.31 9.44 44.83
N SER A 150 -2.30 9.65 45.66
CA SER A 150 -1.36 8.70 46.26
C SER A 150 -2.04 7.67 47.15
N THR A 151 -1.75 6.38 46.94
CA THR A 151 -1.67 5.36 48.01
C THR A 151 -0.63 4.28 47.69
N ARG A 152 0.59 4.53 48.19
CA ARG A 152 1.44 3.65 49.01
C ARG A 152 1.22 2.11 48.97
N ASN A 153 2.33 1.42 48.63
CA ASN A 153 2.84 0.09 49.06
C ASN A 153 2.12 -1.21 48.64
N ARG A 154 2.84 -2.09 47.94
CA ARG A 154 3.61 -3.24 48.53
C ARG A 154 3.87 -4.33 47.47
N ALA A 155 5.14 -4.65 47.23
CA ALA A 155 5.59 -5.82 46.47
C ALA A 155 5.18 -7.15 47.15
N PRO A 156 5.12 -8.26 46.41
CA PRO A 156 6.21 -9.20 46.61
C PRO A 156 6.76 -9.90 45.35
N THR A 157 7.94 -10.43 45.60
CA THR A 157 8.94 -11.18 44.85
C THR A 157 8.53 -12.56 44.31
N VAL A 158 9.10 -12.90 43.14
CA VAL A 158 9.84 -14.12 42.74
C VAL A 158 9.28 -15.50 43.13
N THR A 159 9.10 -16.38 42.14
CA THR A 159 9.76 -17.71 42.08
C THR A 159 9.56 -18.40 40.71
N LYS A 160 10.66 -19.01 40.23
CA LYS A 160 10.75 -19.86 39.03
C LYS A 160 10.11 -21.24 39.28
N PRO A 161 9.71 -21.98 38.24
CA PRO A 161 9.35 -23.39 38.34
C PRO A 161 10.58 -24.30 38.22
N THR A 162 10.59 -25.41 38.96
CA THR A 162 11.58 -26.49 38.87
C THR A 162 10.90 -27.85 38.72
N SER A 163 11.47 -28.64 37.80
CA SER A 163 11.78 -30.08 37.83
C SER A 163 10.69 -31.17 37.81
N ASP A 164 10.82 -31.98 36.76
CA ASP A 164 10.96 -33.45 36.73
C ASP A 164 9.76 -34.38 36.94
N ARG A 165 9.45 -35.17 35.89
CA ARG A 165 9.86 -36.60 35.83
C ARG A 165 9.44 -37.32 34.53
N ASP A 166 10.47 -37.82 33.84
CA ASP A 166 10.71 -39.18 33.32
C ASP A 166 9.58 -40.08 32.76
N ARG A 167 9.77 -40.51 31.50
CA ARG A 167 10.00 -41.90 31.01
C ARG A 167 10.08 -41.91 29.47
N ARG A 168 11.27 -42.02 28.86
CA ARG A 168 12.02 -43.24 28.41
C ARG A 168 11.22 -44.08 27.38
N ALA A 169 11.47 -43.92 26.07
CA ALA A 169 12.41 -44.66 25.17
C ALA A 169 11.76 -45.95 24.59
N GLU A 170 11.99 -46.42 23.35
CA GLU A 170 13.22 -46.74 22.58
C GLU A 170 12.82 -46.95 21.08
N THR A 171 13.64 -46.45 20.13
CA THR A 171 14.47 -47.19 19.10
C THR A 171 13.71 -47.55 17.80
N THR A 172 14.26 -47.54 16.58
CA THR A 172 15.55 -47.99 16.00
C THR A 172 15.72 -47.27 14.64
N ASP A 173 16.88 -46.66 14.36
CA ASP A 173 18.04 -47.12 13.56
C ASP A 173 18.04 -46.73 12.08
N GLY A 174 19.21 -46.31 11.61
CA GLY A 174 19.51 -46.05 10.20
C GLY A 174 20.71 -45.13 9.97
N ASN A 175 21.86 -45.49 10.54
CA ASN A 175 23.17 -44.85 10.38
C ASN A 175 23.88 -45.24 9.06
N VAL A 176 24.58 -44.29 8.42
CA VAL A 176 25.97 -44.37 7.85
C VAL A 176 26.29 -42.97 7.26
N ASP A 177 27.16 -42.10 7.82
CA ASP A 177 28.62 -42.19 8.06
C ASP A 177 29.37 -42.26 6.71
N VAL A 178 30.28 -41.35 6.31
CA VAL A 178 31.63 -41.19 6.88
C VAL A 178 32.35 -40.01 6.17
N GLN A 179 32.84 -39.05 6.99
CA GLN A 179 34.19 -38.45 7.06
C GLN A 179 34.81 -37.66 5.89
N ASP A 180 35.75 -36.73 6.09
CA ASP A 180 36.29 -35.96 7.24
C ASP A 180 37.49 -35.14 6.69
N ALA A 181 37.89 -34.14 7.47
CA ALA A 181 39.25 -33.60 7.65
C ALA A 181 39.77 -32.53 6.67
N SER A 182 39.45 -31.30 7.06
CA SER A 182 40.33 -30.15 7.29
C SER A 182 41.87 -30.37 7.32
N GLU A 183 42.64 -29.39 6.84
CA GLU A 183 43.41 -28.46 7.70
C GLU A 183 44.17 -27.38 6.93
N GLU A 184 44.53 -26.32 7.66
CA GLU A 184 45.05 -25.00 7.28
C GLU A 184 46.52 -25.00 6.81
N THR A 185 47.00 -23.88 6.24
CA THR A 185 48.24 -23.20 6.68
C THR A 185 48.50 -21.87 5.95
N GLU A 186 49.12 -20.94 6.68
CA GLU A 186 49.49 -19.57 6.33
C GLU A 186 50.76 -19.40 5.46
N SER A 187 50.97 -18.13 5.05
CA SER A 187 52.27 -17.47 4.74
C SER A 187 52.82 -17.69 3.33
N GLY A 188 53.34 -16.73 2.58
CA GLY A 188 53.67 -15.33 2.83
C GLY A 188 54.75 -14.91 1.80
N THR A 189 54.74 -13.63 1.39
CA THR A 189 55.87 -12.91 0.74
C THR A 189 56.21 -13.32 -0.72
N THR A 190 56.77 -12.55 -1.67
CA THR A 190 57.45 -11.25 -1.77
C THR A 190 57.38 -10.72 -3.23
N ARG A 191 57.17 -9.40 -3.37
CA ARG A 191 57.95 -8.39 -4.15
C ARG A 191 58.51 -8.70 -5.57
N ARG A 192 58.05 -7.83 -6.50
CA ARG A 192 58.82 -6.73 -7.18
C ARG A 192 59.55 -6.98 -8.51
N GLY A 193 58.99 -6.31 -9.53
CA GLY A 193 59.68 -5.44 -10.49
C GLY A 193 60.28 -6.13 -11.73
N LYS A 194 60.50 -5.48 -12.88
CA LYS A 194 60.32 -4.09 -13.33
C LYS A 194 60.69 -4.08 -14.83
N ARG A 195 60.20 -3.06 -15.55
CA ARG A 195 60.68 -2.48 -16.84
C ARG A 195 59.98 -3.03 -18.10
N LYS A 196 59.24 -2.18 -18.86
CA LYS A 196 59.63 -1.04 -19.74
C LYS A 196 60.41 -1.53 -20.97
N ALA A 197 60.24 -1.06 -22.21
CA ALA A 197 59.42 -0.04 -22.89
C ALA A 197 59.74 -0.12 -24.41
N SER A 198 59.24 0.85 -25.19
CA SER A 198 59.40 1.16 -26.65
C SER A 198 58.40 0.42 -27.55
N VAL A 199 57.42 1.05 -28.23
CA VAL A 199 57.17 2.35 -28.90
C VAL A 199 57.84 2.50 -30.28
N LEU A 200 56.98 2.88 -31.24
CA LEU A 200 57.15 3.50 -32.58
C LEU A 200 56.99 2.51 -33.75
N ASP A 201 55.86 2.48 -34.46
CA ASP A 201 55.18 3.47 -35.32
C ASP A 201 55.65 3.38 -36.78
N THR A 202 54.70 3.34 -37.73
CA THR A 202 54.78 3.90 -39.09
C THR A 202 53.49 3.63 -39.89
N ASP A 203 52.98 4.72 -40.46
CA ASP A 203 51.84 4.89 -41.37
C ASP A 203 51.84 4.06 -42.66
N ALA A 204 50.65 3.77 -43.23
CA ALA A 204 50.34 4.04 -44.66
C ALA A 204 48.87 3.75 -45.05
N ARG A 205 48.38 4.55 -46.01
CA ARG A 205 47.00 4.80 -46.45
C ARG A 205 46.39 3.80 -47.47
N ASP A 206 45.07 3.92 -47.61
CA ASP A 206 44.26 3.94 -48.86
C ASP A 206 43.70 2.63 -49.49
N LYS A 207 42.38 2.40 -49.42
CA LYS A 207 41.44 2.53 -50.57
C LYS A 207 40.00 2.02 -50.31
N LYS A 208 39.08 2.89 -50.72
CA LYS A 208 37.63 2.87 -50.95
C LYS A 208 37.05 1.69 -51.77
N ARG A 209 35.89 1.14 -51.36
CA ARG A 209 34.81 0.61 -52.23
C ARG A 209 33.46 0.65 -51.47
N VAL A 210 32.61 1.64 -51.76
CA VAL A 210 31.38 1.63 -52.60
C VAL A 210 30.14 1.15 -51.83
N ARG A 211 29.13 2.03 -51.85
CA ARG A 211 27.84 2.09 -51.18
C ARG A 211 26.74 1.89 -52.22
N GLU A 212 25.67 1.19 -51.87
CA GLU A 212 24.27 1.28 -52.35
C GLU A 212 23.45 0.51 -51.29
N GLY A 213 22.53 1.09 -50.51
CA GLY A 213 21.30 1.84 -50.82
C GLY A 213 20.11 0.93 -50.44
N SER A 214 19.10 1.26 -49.65
CA SER A 214 18.53 2.52 -49.11
C SER A 214 17.53 2.11 -47.99
N GLN A 215 17.52 2.73 -46.80
CA GLN A 215 16.60 3.81 -46.32
C GLN A 215 15.12 3.38 -46.13
N SER A 216 14.37 3.71 -45.06
CA SER A 216 14.32 4.90 -44.16
C SER A 216 13.69 4.51 -42.80
N ALA A 217 14.15 4.98 -41.63
CA ALA A 217 14.10 6.32 -40.99
C ALA A 217 12.90 6.41 -39.99
N ASN A 218 13.01 6.86 -38.74
CA ASN A 218 13.69 8.04 -38.15
C ASN A 218 14.22 7.71 -36.73
N ASP A 219 15.50 7.96 -36.43
CA ASP A 219 16.07 9.16 -35.78
C ASP A 219 15.74 9.34 -34.29
N GLU A 220 16.63 8.84 -33.41
CA GLU A 220 17.04 9.49 -32.16
C GLU A 220 18.52 9.20 -31.88
N ASP A 221 19.42 9.80 -32.68
CA ASP A 221 20.76 10.15 -32.23
C ASP A 221 20.88 11.67 -32.21
N ALA A 222 20.38 12.26 -31.13
CA ALA A 222 20.57 13.66 -30.81
C ALA A 222 21.37 13.72 -29.50
N THR A 223 22.68 13.90 -29.64
CA THR A 223 23.55 14.69 -28.76
C THR A 223 23.22 14.65 -27.27
N LYS A 224 24.07 13.96 -26.50
CA LYS A 224 24.15 14.04 -25.03
C LYS A 224 24.69 15.41 -24.58
N ALA A 225 24.02 16.50 -24.99
CA ALA A 225 24.17 17.80 -24.37
C ALA A 225 23.59 17.67 -22.97
N ARG A 226 24.47 17.66 -21.97
CA ARG A 226 24.15 17.61 -20.55
C ARG A 226 23.24 18.83 -20.25
N ARG A 227 21.92 18.64 -20.31
CA ARG A 227 20.93 19.67 -19.97
C ARG A 227 21.36 20.24 -18.62
N LYS A 228 21.53 21.56 -18.54
CA LYS A 228 21.86 22.22 -17.28
C LYS A 228 20.72 21.92 -16.32
N VAL A 229 21.00 21.07 -15.33
CA VAL A 229 20.03 20.71 -14.29
C VAL A 229 19.63 21.99 -13.58
N ASP A 230 18.33 22.25 -13.56
CA ASP A 230 17.70 23.40 -12.94
C ASP A 230 18.10 23.51 -11.44
N PRO A 231 18.36 24.72 -10.90
CA PRO A 231 18.77 24.88 -9.50
C PRO A 231 17.79 24.29 -8.48
N GLU A 232 16.49 24.30 -8.76
CA GLU A 232 15.46 23.71 -7.90
C GLU A 232 15.55 22.18 -7.93
N SER A 233 15.76 21.61 -9.12
CA SER A 233 16.01 20.16 -9.29
C SER A 233 17.24 19.71 -8.50
N LYS A 234 18.29 20.53 -8.39
CA LYS A 234 19.48 20.21 -7.57
C LYS A 234 19.18 20.19 -6.07
N ARG A 235 18.33 21.10 -5.59
CA ARG A 235 17.88 21.10 -4.18
C ARG A 235 17.10 19.82 -3.89
N PHE A 236 16.14 19.50 -4.75
CA PHE A 236 15.34 18.28 -4.62
C PHE A 236 16.23 17.02 -4.65
N GLN A 237 17.15 16.93 -5.61
CA GLN A 237 18.14 15.84 -5.68
C GLN A 237 18.90 15.67 -4.36
N SER A 238 19.32 16.76 -3.73
CA SER A 238 20.06 16.72 -2.46
C SER A 238 19.22 16.18 -1.30
N ILE A 239 17.95 16.58 -1.20
CA ILE A 239 17.08 16.17 -0.07
C ILE A 239 16.51 14.77 -0.25
N ILE A 240 16.23 14.34 -1.49
CA ILE A 240 15.62 13.03 -1.76
C ILE A 240 16.64 11.89 -1.81
N THR A 241 17.92 12.20 -2.09
CA THR A 241 18.96 11.16 -2.20
C THR A 241 19.13 10.34 -0.91
N PRO A 242 19.16 10.92 0.30
CA PRO A 242 19.21 10.15 1.55
C PRO A 242 17.97 9.26 1.74
N VAL A 243 16.77 9.78 1.42
CA VAL A 243 15.51 9.04 1.49
C VAL A 243 15.54 7.83 0.55
N HIS A 244 16.03 8.05 -0.67
CA HIS A 244 16.22 6.97 -1.65
C HIS A 244 17.16 5.88 -1.14
N HIS A 245 18.28 6.25 -0.50
CA HIS A 245 19.19 5.25 0.08
C HIS A 245 18.54 4.48 1.22
N ARG A 246 17.75 5.13 2.08
CA ARG A 246 17.01 4.46 3.16
C ARG A 246 16.01 3.43 2.60
N ILE A 247 15.25 3.81 1.56
CA ILE A 247 14.31 2.91 0.88
C ILE A 247 15.06 1.73 0.23
N ALA A 248 16.16 2.01 -0.48
CA ALA A 248 16.98 1.00 -1.14
C ALA A 248 17.59 -0.04 -0.17
N GLN A 249 17.76 0.32 1.11
CA GLN A 249 18.35 -0.52 2.16
C GLN A 249 17.31 -1.23 3.04
N LEU A 250 16.00 -1.06 2.77
CA LEU A 250 14.98 -1.84 3.46
C LEU A 250 15.17 -3.34 3.22
N LYS A 251 14.63 -4.16 4.11
CA LYS A 251 14.85 -5.61 4.15
C LYS A 251 14.67 -6.29 2.78
N ASP A 252 13.58 -5.94 2.10
CA ASP A 252 13.22 -6.51 0.80
C ASP A 252 13.66 -5.63 -0.39
N GLY A 253 14.45 -4.58 -0.14
CA GLY A 253 14.82 -3.60 -1.17
C GLY A 253 15.66 -4.14 -2.32
N ASN A 254 16.42 -5.22 -2.09
CA ASN A 254 17.32 -5.80 -3.08
C ASN A 254 16.61 -6.25 -4.36
N ILE A 255 15.38 -6.79 -4.26
CA ILE A 255 14.64 -7.30 -5.43
C ILE A 255 14.09 -6.18 -6.32
N PHE A 256 14.08 -4.93 -5.83
CA PHE A 256 13.55 -3.77 -6.55
C PHE A 256 14.66 -2.86 -7.11
N GLN A 257 15.93 -3.26 -7.00
CA GLN A 257 17.09 -2.42 -7.34
C GLN A 257 17.30 -2.20 -8.83
N ALA A 258 16.90 -3.15 -9.68
CA ALA A 258 17.22 -3.15 -11.09
C ALA A 258 16.01 -3.57 -11.93
N PRO A 259 15.97 -3.19 -13.23
CA PRO A 259 14.92 -3.62 -14.13
C PRO A 259 14.83 -5.15 -14.21
N ILE A 260 13.60 -5.67 -14.25
CA ILE A 260 13.31 -7.11 -14.40
C ILE A 260 13.76 -7.60 -15.77
N ARG A 261 14.55 -8.68 -15.77
CA ARG A 261 15.07 -9.31 -16.99
C ARG A 261 14.07 -10.32 -17.54
N ALA A 262 14.02 -10.47 -18.87
CA ALA A 262 13.20 -11.51 -19.50
C ALA A 262 13.56 -12.94 -19.04
N SER A 263 14.79 -13.17 -18.58
CA SER A 263 15.21 -14.45 -18.00
C SER A 263 14.59 -14.74 -16.62
N GLU A 264 14.22 -13.70 -15.88
CA GLU A 264 13.60 -13.80 -14.56
C GLU A 264 12.07 -13.93 -14.68
N ALA A 265 11.49 -13.22 -15.66
CA ALA A 265 10.07 -13.16 -15.90
C ALA A 265 9.80 -12.97 -17.41
N PRO A 266 9.59 -14.06 -18.18
CA PRO A 266 9.54 -14.02 -19.65
C PRO A 266 8.39 -13.18 -20.24
N ASP A 267 7.23 -13.17 -19.58
CA ASP A 267 6.01 -12.47 -20.00
C ASP A 267 5.83 -11.10 -19.31
N TYR A 268 6.82 -10.66 -18.53
CA TYR A 268 6.70 -9.45 -17.71
C TYR A 268 6.42 -8.19 -18.53
N HIS A 269 7.16 -7.98 -19.62
CA HIS A 269 7.04 -6.79 -20.46
C HIS A 269 5.79 -6.82 -21.36
N ASP A 270 5.16 -7.98 -21.53
CA ASP A 270 3.89 -8.10 -22.22
C ASP A 270 2.73 -7.68 -21.31
N ILE A 271 2.83 -7.95 -20.01
CA ILE A 271 1.81 -7.63 -19.01
C ILE A 271 2.00 -6.22 -18.44
N VAL A 272 3.23 -5.89 -18.00
CA VAL A 272 3.56 -4.62 -17.35
C VAL A 272 3.99 -3.59 -18.40
N LYS A 273 3.11 -2.63 -18.69
CA LYS A 273 3.32 -1.62 -19.74
C LYS A 273 4.31 -0.52 -19.38
N ARG A 274 4.50 -0.25 -18.09
CA ARG A 274 5.42 0.79 -17.60
C ARG A 274 6.32 0.22 -16.50
N PRO A 275 7.35 -0.55 -16.86
CA PRO A 275 8.32 -1.07 -15.89
C PRO A 275 8.96 0.06 -15.08
N MET A 276 9.25 -0.21 -13.81
CA MET A 276 9.93 0.72 -12.91
C MET A 276 10.78 -0.06 -11.91
N ASP A 277 11.87 0.55 -11.45
CA ASP A 277 12.82 0.01 -10.47
C ASP A 277 13.56 1.17 -9.77
N LEU A 278 14.15 0.91 -8.61
CA LEU A 278 14.79 1.94 -7.79
C LEU A 278 15.96 2.62 -8.51
N ARG A 279 16.76 1.90 -9.31
CA ARG A 279 17.85 2.50 -10.08
C ARG A 279 17.32 3.43 -11.17
N THR A 280 16.24 3.06 -11.84
CA THR A 280 15.56 3.93 -12.81
C THR A 280 15.04 5.19 -12.13
N ILE A 281 14.36 5.08 -10.98
CA ILE A 281 13.89 6.24 -10.20
C ILE A 281 15.07 7.15 -9.82
N LYS A 282 16.17 6.58 -9.32
CA LYS A 282 17.39 7.32 -8.97
C LYS A 282 17.96 8.10 -10.16
N ASN A 283 18.01 7.47 -11.34
CA ASN A 283 18.48 8.12 -12.55
C ASN A 283 17.54 9.25 -12.98
N LYS A 284 16.22 9.05 -12.91
CA LYS A 284 15.23 10.10 -13.22
C LYS A 284 15.37 11.31 -12.29
N VAL A 285 15.62 11.10 -10.99
CA VAL A 285 15.95 12.19 -10.05
C VAL A 285 17.22 12.92 -10.49
N LYS A 286 18.30 12.18 -10.78
CA LYS A 286 19.59 12.74 -11.19
C LYS A 286 19.51 13.54 -12.50
N ASP A 287 18.71 13.07 -13.44
CA ASP A 287 18.51 13.69 -14.74
C ASP A 287 17.51 14.86 -14.71
N GLY A 288 16.90 15.13 -13.54
CA GLY A 288 15.93 16.22 -13.34
C GLY A 288 14.55 15.91 -13.94
N LEU A 289 14.25 14.63 -14.20
CA LEU A 289 12.93 14.17 -14.66
C LEU A 289 11.94 13.95 -13.51
N ILE A 290 12.46 13.85 -12.28
CA ILE A 290 11.67 13.88 -11.04
C ILE A 290 12.18 15.08 -10.24
N THR A 291 11.32 16.08 -10.06
CA THR A 291 11.71 17.38 -9.47
C THR A 291 11.10 17.63 -8.10
N ASN A 292 10.14 16.82 -7.67
CA ASN A 292 9.42 16.99 -6.42
C ASN A 292 9.03 15.66 -5.77
N SER A 293 8.66 15.74 -4.49
CA SER A 293 8.31 14.59 -3.62
C SER A 293 7.10 13.80 -4.14
N LEU A 294 6.16 14.47 -4.79
CA LEU A 294 4.95 13.85 -5.34
C LEU A 294 5.27 12.95 -6.54
N GLU A 295 6.10 13.43 -7.47
CA GLU A 295 6.57 12.63 -8.61
C GLU A 295 7.42 11.43 -8.18
N TYR A 296 8.26 11.62 -7.16
CA TYR A 296 9.07 10.54 -6.59
C TYR A 296 8.17 9.46 -5.97
N ARG A 297 7.20 9.85 -5.15
CA ARG A 297 6.21 8.92 -4.56
C ARG A 297 5.38 8.22 -5.63
N ARG A 298 4.98 8.91 -6.69
CA ARG A 298 4.24 8.31 -7.82
C ARG A 298 5.03 7.16 -8.46
N ASP A 299 6.31 7.36 -8.71
CA ASP A 299 7.13 6.33 -9.36
C ASP A 299 7.44 5.16 -8.41
N LEU A 300 7.58 5.38 -7.10
CA LEU A 300 7.62 4.32 -6.09
C LEU A 300 6.31 3.51 -6.05
N ASN A 301 5.16 4.19 -6.11
CA ASN A 301 3.87 3.51 -6.15
C ASN A 301 3.73 2.66 -7.42
N LEU A 302 4.21 3.14 -8.57
CA LEU A 302 4.21 2.38 -9.81
C LEU A 302 5.08 1.11 -9.69
N LEU A 303 6.27 1.22 -9.10
CA LEU A 303 7.16 0.09 -8.81
C LEU A 303 6.42 -1.00 -8.02
N PHE A 304 5.77 -0.65 -6.90
CA PHE A 304 5.07 -1.64 -6.07
C PHE A 304 3.77 -2.13 -6.69
N ALA A 305 3.02 -1.27 -7.37
CA ALA A 305 1.79 -1.68 -8.05
C ALA A 305 2.08 -2.69 -9.17
N ASN A 306 3.13 -2.48 -9.96
CA ASN A 306 3.56 -3.44 -10.97
C ASN A 306 3.91 -4.79 -10.36
N ALA A 307 4.65 -4.78 -9.23
CA ALA A 307 5.04 -6.00 -8.55
C ALA A 307 3.83 -6.74 -7.95
N ILE A 308 2.90 -6.04 -7.30
CA ILE A 308 1.69 -6.63 -6.71
C ILE A 308 0.74 -7.16 -7.79
N MET A 309 0.61 -6.46 -8.93
CA MET A 309 -0.27 -6.86 -10.02
C MET A 309 0.27 -8.08 -10.78
N TYR A 310 1.58 -8.12 -11.05
CA TYR A 310 2.19 -9.21 -11.80
C TYR A 310 2.29 -10.49 -10.97
N ASN A 311 2.61 -10.38 -9.67
CA ASN A 311 2.82 -11.55 -8.82
C ASN A 311 1.51 -12.06 -8.21
N ARG A 312 1.34 -13.38 -8.17
CA ARG A 312 0.14 -14.01 -7.58
C ARG A 312 0.05 -13.74 -6.06
N PRO A 313 -1.15 -13.49 -5.53
CA PRO A 313 -1.37 -13.44 -4.08
C PRO A 313 -0.85 -14.72 -3.41
N GLY A 314 -0.08 -14.57 -2.32
CA GLY A 314 0.56 -15.68 -1.60
C GLY A 314 1.96 -16.06 -2.07
N SER A 315 2.45 -15.50 -3.19
CA SER A 315 3.87 -15.62 -3.55
C SER A 315 4.78 -14.80 -2.63
N SER A 316 6.04 -15.20 -2.50
CA SER A 316 7.03 -14.46 -1.69
C SER A 316 7.21 -13.02 -2.16
N VAL A 317 7.33 -12.81 -3.47
CA VAL A 317 7.50 -11.48 -4.07
C VAL A 317 6.27 -10.61 -3.85
N TYR A 318 5.06 -11.18 -3.89
CA TYR A 318 3.84 -10.43 -3.56
C TYR A 318 3.86 -9.92 -2.11
N ALA A 319 4.20 -10.78 -1.15
CA ALA A 319 4.30 -10.39 0.26
C ALA A 319 5.41 -9.37 0.51
N MET A 320 6.59 -9.57 -0.09
CA MET A 320 7.71 -8.62 -0.06
C MET A 320 7.31 -7.26 -0.64
N SER A 321 6.53 -7.23 -1.73
CA SER A 321 6.06 -5.99 -2.34
C SER A 321 5.09 -5.22 -1.45
N GLN A 322 4.19 -5.92 -0.74
CA GLN A 322 3.29 -5.29 0.23
C GLN A 322 4.05 -4.71 1.43
N ASN A 323 4.99 -5.47 1.99
CA ASN A 323 5.82 -5.02 3.11
C ASN A 323 6.68 -3.82 2.72
N MET A 324 7.38 -3.93 1.59
CA MET A 324 8.24 -2.88 1.06
C MET A 324 7.45 -1.60 0.78
N ARG A 325 6.23 -1.71 0.25
CA ARG A 325 5.34 -0.56 0.06
C ARG A 325 5.00 0.12 1.39
N ALA A 326 4.56 -0.65 2.39
CA ALA A 326 4.19 -0.10 3.70
C ALA A 326 5.37 0.58 4.40
N GLU A 327 6.56 -0.06 4.41
CA GLU A 327 7.78 0.54 4.97
C GLU A 327 8.20 1.80 4.21
N THR A 328 8.08 1.78 2.88
CA THR A 328 8.36 2.97 2.04
C THR A 328 7.39 4.10 2.32
N ASP A 329 6.11 3.82 2.51
CA ASP A 329 5.09 4.82 2.85
C ASP A 329 5.42 5.49 4.19
N HIS A 330 5.88 4.74 5.20
CA HIS A 330 6.38 5.29 6.46
C HIS A 330 7.60 6.21 6.25
N VAL A 331 8.60 5.75 5.51
CA VAL A 331 9.80 6.56 5.21
C VAL A 331 9.44 7.85 4.46
N MET A 332 8.49 7.79 3.53
CA MET A 332 8.00 8.96 2.81
C MET A 332 7.20 9.90 3.70
N SER A 333 6.38 9.37 4.61
CA SER A 333 5.62 10.19 5.56
C SER A 333 6.56 10.96 6.50
N ASP A 334 7.59 10.32 7.04
CA ASP A 334 8.62 10.98 7.87
C ASP A 334 9.29 12.13 7.11
N PHE A 335 9.63 11.88 5.85
CA PHE A 335 10.26 12.87 4.98
C PHE A 335 9.34 14.06 4.70
N LEU A 336 8.07 13.83 4.33
CA LEU A 336 7.11 14.89 4.04
C LEU A 336 6.82 15.76 5.27
N ASN A 337 6.72 15.15 6.46
CA ASN A 337 6.56 15.88 7.71
C ASN A 337 7.78 16.79 7.99
N THR A 338 8.98 16.28 7.71
CA THR A 338 10.22 17.05 7.87
C THR A 338 10.33 18.18 6.84
N GLU A 339 9.94 17.92 5.59
CA GLU A 339 9.91 18.88 4.49
C GLU A 339 8.93 20.03 4.80
N ALA A 340 7.71 19.72 5.27
CA ALA A 340 6.73 20.72 5.69
C ALA A 340 7.25 21.58 6.85
N ALA A 341 7.89 20.97 7.85
CA ALA A 341 8.46 21.69 9.00
C ALA A 341 9.65 22.60 8.65
N LEU A 342 10.28 22.42 7.49
CA LEU A 342 11.34 23.28 6.96
C LEU A 342 10.80 24.42 6.09
N MET A 343 9.64 24.24 5.45
CA MET A 343 8.96 25.28 4.65
C MET A 343 8.27 26.35 5.50
N HIS A 344 7.94 26.05 6.76
CA HIS A 344 7.27 26.97 7.69
C HIS A 344 8.22 27.79 8.60
N ARG A 345 9.52 27.83 8.29
CA ARG A 345 10.54 28.54 9.08
C ARG A 345 11.14 29.74 8.37
#